data_AF-A0A560XGW6-F1
#
_entry.id   AF-A0A560XGW6-F1
#
_cell.length_a   1.000
_cell.length_b   1.000
_cell.length_c   1.000
_cell.angle_alpha   90.00
_cell.angle_beta   90.00
_cell.angle_gamma   90.00
#
_symmetry.space_group_name_H-M   'P 1'
#
loop_
_entity.id
_entity.type
_entity.pdbx_description
1 polymer ?
#
loop_
_entity_poly.entity_id
_entity_poly.type
_entity_poly.pdbx_seq_one_letter_code
_entity_poly.pdbx_strand_id
1 'polypeptide(L)'
;MTTVSELPSPLTLLPRAQAGDEHAMNHLLTAITPYVARICRSITHDDGADATQEALLAVYRGLGSLREPAAFYGWVRSVTVREAIRTARRFGAESCCSEVDSREETNPLDAVHISDVMGRLSQAHRQVLTLRAYGLNEEEMAEVLALPVGTVRSRLFRARRRFQEAWQPSAA
;
A
#
# COMPACT_ATOMS: atom_id res chain seq x y z
N MET A 1 -27.37 -9.44 19.88
CA MET A 1 -26.19 -9.43 20.76
C MET A 1 -25.03 -10.08 20.02
N THR A 2 -24.29 -9.30 19.23
CA THR A 2 -23.02 -9.74 18.67
C THR A 2 -21.96 -9.08 19.53
N THR A 3 -21.37 -9.84 20.44
CA THR A 3 -20.18 -9.42 21.17
C THR A 3 -19.11 -9.13 20.12
N VAL A 4 -18.82 -7.84 19.89
CA VAL A 4 -17.60 -7.43 19.20
C VAL A 4 -16.47 -7.90 20.13
N SER A 5 -15.99 -9.11 19.90
CA SER A 5 -14.78 -9.61 20.53
C SER A 5 -13.69 -8.67 20.07
N GLU A 6 -13.29 -7.79 20.99
CA GLU A 6 -12.22 -6.83 20.79
C GLU A 6 -10.95 -7.65 20.52
N LEU A 7 -10.65 -7.86 19.24
CA LEU A 7 -9.54 -8.69 18.84
C LEU A 7 -8.26 -8.07 19.44
N PRO A 8 -7.44 -8.87 20.14
CA PRO A 8 -6.23 -8.37 20.77
C PRO A 8 -5.35 -7.67 19.74
N SER A 9 -4.80 -6.51 20.10
CA SER A 9 -3.98 -5.72 19.20
C SER A 9 -2.82 -6.56 18.62
N PRO A 10 -2.40 -6.35 17.36
CA PRO A 10 -1.30 -7.12 16.76
C PRO A 10 -0.02 -7.13 17.60
N LEU A 11 0.30 -6.02 18.27
CA LEU A 11 1.48 -5.89 19.13
C LEU A 11 1.41 -6.78 20.37
N THR A 12 0.21 -7.02 20.91
CA THR A 12 0.03 -7.92 22.07
C THR A 12 0.17 -9.40 21.69
N LEU A 13 -0.09 -9.74 20.42
CA LEU A 13 0.04 -11.11 19.90
C LEU A 13 1.47 -11.43 19.44
N LEU A 14 2.26 -10.40 19.10
CA LEU A 14 3.57 -10.54 18.48
C LEU A 14 4.54 -11.46 19.24
N PRO A 15 4.74 -11.35 20.58
CA PRO A 15 5.68 -12.21 21.29
C PRO A 15 5.29 -13.70 21.23
N ARG A 16 3.99 -13.99 21.35
CA ARG A 16 3.46 -15.37 21.27
C ARG A 16 3.58 -15.91 19.85
N ALA A 17 3.24 -15.10 18.85
CA ALA A 17 3.40 -15.47 17.44
C ALA A 17 4.87 -15.76 17.09
N GLN A 18 5.82 -14.98 17.61
CA GLN A 18 7.26 -15.22 17.44
C GLN A 18 7.75 -16.48 18.17
N ALA A 19 7.12 -16.85 19.29
CA ALA A 19 7.40 -18.08 20.02
C ALA A 19 6.80 -19.35 19.36
N GLY A 20 6.09 -19.22 18.23
CA GLY A 20 5.50 -20.34 17.50
C GLY A 20 4.06 -20.66 17.87
N ASP A 21 3.37 -19.81 18.63
CA ASP A 21 1.93 -19.96 18.91
C ASP A 21 1.11 -19.73 17.62
N GLU A 22 0.60 -20.82 17.05
CA GLU A 22 -0.17 -20.81 15.80
C GLU A 22 -1.45 -19.96 15.90
N HIS A 23 -2.13 -19.95 17.06
CA HIS A 23 -3.32 -19.14 17.24
C HIS A 23 -2.97 -17.66 17.29
N ALA A 24 -1.93 -17.28 18.04
CA ALA A 24 -1.48 -15.90 18.09
C ALA A 24 -1.01 -15.41 16.71
N MET A 25 -0.31 -16.26 15.96
CA MET A 25 0.08 -15.97 14.58
C MET A 25 -1.13 -15.75 13.68
N ASN A 26 -2.11 -16.66 13.69
CA ASN A 26 -3.30 -16.54 12.85
C ASN A 26 -4.11 -15.27 13.16
N HIS A 27 -4.30 -14.95 14.45
CA HIS A 27 -4.97 -13.73 14.86
C HIS A 27 -4.19 -12.47 14.42
N LEU A 28 -2.86 -12.48 14.53
CA LEU A 28 -2.01 -11.38 14.10
C LEU A 28 -2.12 -11.17 12.58
N LEU A 29 -2.01 -12.24 11.78
CA LEU A 29 -2.14 -12.17 10.31
C LEU A 29 -3.53 -11.70 9.90
N THR A 30 -4.58 -12.19 10.54
CA THR A 30 -5.97 -11.75 10.30
C THR A 30 -6.12 -10.26 10.57
N ALA A 31 -5.56 -9.77 11.68
CA ALA A 31 -5.65 -8.36 12.05
C ALA A 31 -4.92 -7.42 11.08
N ILE A 32 -3.78 -7.84 10.51
CA ILE A 32 -3.02 -7.01 9.55
C ILE A 32 -3.49 -7.17 8.10
N THR A 33 -4.29 -8.20 7.77
CA THR A 33 -4.73 -8.48 6.40
C THR A 33 -5.37 -7.27 5.71
N PRO A 34 -6.30 -6.50 6.33
CA PRO A 34 -6.89 -5.32 5.69
C PRO A 34 -5.87 -4.22 5.38
N TYR A 35 -4.83 -4.09 6.22
CA TYR A 35 -3.75 -3.14 6.03
C TYR A 35 -2.85 -3.55 4.86
N VAL A 36 -2.41 -4.81 4.85
CA VAL A 36 -1.60 -5.40 3.78
C VAL A 36 -2.34 -5.31 2.44
N ALA A 37 -3.60 -5.72 2.40
CA ALA A 37 -4.41 -5.72 1.19
C ALA A 37 -4.61 -4.32 0.59
N ARG A 38 -4.72 -3.29 1.44
CA ARG A 38 -4.81 -1.90 0.98
C ARG A 38 -3.53 -1.44 0.29
N ILE A 39 -2.36 -1.81 0.83
CA ILE A 39 -1.07 -1.50 0.23
C ILE A 39 -0.95 -2.23 -1.11
N CYS A 40 -1.22 -3.53 -1.15
CA CYS A 40 -1.14 -4.32 -2.37
C CYS A 40 -2.03 -3.75 -3.49
N ARG A 41 -3.32 -3.52 -3.25
CA ARG A 41 -4.24 -2.90 -4.23
C ARG A 41 -3.82 -1.51 -4.70
N SER A 42 -3.01 -0.79 -3.93
CA SER A 42 -2.50 0.52 -4.35
C SER A 42 -1.33 0.43 -5.34
N ILE A 43 -0.69 -0.75 -5.43
CA ILE A 43 0.50 -1.03 -6.23
C ILE A 43 0.15 -1.92 -7.42
N THR A 44 -0.57 -3.02 -7.18
CA THR A 44 -1.08 -3.96 -8.18
C THR A 44 -2.52 -3.63 -8.53
N HIS A 45 -2.88 -3.69 -9.82
CA HIS A 45 -4.28 -3.58 -10.27
C HIS A 45 -5.07 -4.85 -9.89
N ASP A 46 -5.25 -5.77 -10.83
CA ASP A 46 -6.12 -6.95 -10.67
C ASP A 46 -5.50 -8.02 -9.77
N ASP A 47 -4.17 -8.06 -9.64
CA ASP A 47 -3.42 -9.05 -8.87
C ASP A 47 -3.30 -8.71 -7.37
N GLY A 48 -4.15 -7.80 -6.87
CA GLY A 48 -4.13 -7.34 -5.48
C GLY A 48 -4.32 -8.46 -4.45
N ALA A 49 -5.12 -9.47 -4.78
CA ALA A 49 -5.34 -10.62 -3.91
C ALA A 49 -4.08 -11.49 -3.79
N ASP A 50 -3.46 -11.82 -4.92
CA ASP A 50 -2.23 -12.62 -4.98
C ASP A 50 -1.07 -11.91 -4.29
N ALA A 51 -0.89 -10.61 -4.54
CA ALA A 51 0.09 -9.80 -3.85
C ALA A 51 -0.13 -9.76 -2.33
N THR A 52 -1.40 -9.72 -1.89
CA THR A 52 -1.74 -9.79 -0.46
C THR A 52 -1.34 -11.13 0.13
N GLN A 53 -1.61 -12.24 -0.57
CA GLN A 53 -1.27 -13.56 -0.09
C GLN A 53 0.25 -13.75 0.04
N GLU A 54 1.02 -13.37 -0.98
CA GLU A 54 2.49 -13.44 -0.95
C GLU A 54 3.07 -12.55 0.15
N ALA A 55 2.52 -11.33 0.33
CA ALA A 55 2.87 -10.45 1.43
C ALA A 55 2.64 -11.09 2.81
N LEU A 56 1.48 -11.69 3.03
CA LEU A 56 1.16 -12.35 4.31
C LEU A 56 2.05 -13.57 4.56
N LEU A 57 2.37 -14.35 3.52
CA LEU A 57 3.31 -15.48 3.62
C LEU A 57 4.72 -15.01 3.94
N ALA A 58 5.19 -13.93 3.31
CA ALA A 58 6.50 -13.34 3.59
C ALA A 58 6.56 -12.78 5.03
N VAL A 59 5.49 -12.15 5.51
CA VAL A 59 5.36 -11.72 6.91
C VAL A 59 5.40 -12.93 7.84
N TYR A 60 4.62 -13.97 7.59
CA TYR A 60 4.62 -15.19 8.40
C TYR A 60 6.03 -15.79 8.53
N ARG A 61 6.75 -15.96 7.40
CA ARG A 61 8.10 -16.51 7.38
C ARG A 61 9.14 -15.62 8.06
N GLY A 62 8.97 -14.30 7.96
CA GLY A 62 9.93 -13.32 8.43
C GLY A 62 9.72 -12.84 9.87
N LEU A 63 8.57 -13.13 10.49
CA LEU A 63 8.16 -12.51 11.76
C LEU A 63 9.17 -12.72 12.89
N GLY A 64 9.80 -13.90 12.94
CA GLY A 64 10.82 -14.23 13.92
C GLY A 64 12.11 -13.39 13.83
N SER A 65 12.35 -12.72 12.70
CA SER A 65 13.51 -11.83 12.53
C SER A 65 13.32 -10.44 13.11
N LEU A 66 12.07 -10.05 13.44
CA LEU A 66 11.75 -8.74 13.97
C LEU A 66 12.18 -8.63 15.44
N ARG A 67 13.24 -7.84 15.70
CA ARG A 67 13.79 -7.66 17.06
C ARG A 67 13.10 -6.57 17.86
N GLU A 68 12.58 -5.55 17.19
CA GLU A 68 11.97 -4.38 17.83
C GLU A 68 10.45 -4.36 17.57
N PRO A 69 9.60 -4.61 18.59
CA PRO A 69 8.16 -4.61 18.44
C PRO A 69 7.58 -3.28 17.91
N ALA A 70 8.20 -2.15 18.27
CA ALA A 70 7.78 -0.82 17.80
C ALA A 70 7.91 -0.67 16.27
N ALA A 71 8.83 -1.41 15.64
CA ALA A 71 9.03 -1.40 14.20
C ALA A 71 8.04 -2.29 13.43
N PHE A 72 7.14 -3.01 14.10
CA PHE A 72 6.25 -4.01 13.49
C PHE A 72 5.51 -3.50 12.25
N TYR A 73 4.79 -2.38 12.36
CA TYR A 73 4.04 -1.84 11.22
C TYR A 73 4.94 -1.35 10.08
N GLY A 74 6.08 -0.74 10.42
CA GLY A 74 7.07 -0.30 9.41
C GLY A 74 7.70 -1.48 8.67
N TRP A 75 7.98 -2.56 9.39
CA TRP A 75 8.51 -3.81 8.83
C TRP A 75 7.46 -4.54 7.97
N VAL A 76 6.23 -4.76 8.47
CA VAL A 76 5.12 -5.35 7.69
C VAL A 76 4.88 -4.56 6.41
N ARG A 77 4.88 -3.24 6.49
CA ARG A 77 4.75 -2.35 5.34
C ARG A 77 5.88 -2.55 4.33
N SER A 78 7.13 -2.62 4.80
CA SER A 78 8.29 -2.81 3.92
C SER A 78 8.27 -4.16 3.20
N VAL A 79 7.90 -5.23 3.92
CA VAL A 79 7.68 -6.56 3.34
C VAL A 79 6.55 -6.49 2.31
N THR A 80 5.39 -5.94 2.69
CA THR A 80 4.21 -5.85 1.82
C THR A 80 4.49 -5.09 0.53
N VAL A 81 5.15 -3.93 0.62
CA VAL A 81 5.51 -3.15 -0.56
C VAL A 81 6.42 -3.98 -1.46
N ARG A 82 7.46 -4.61 -0.91
CA ARG A 82 8.39 -5.46 -1.68
C ARG A 82 7.69 -6.62 -2.39
N GLU A 83 6.75 -7.28 -1.73
CA GLU A 83 5.97 -8.38 -2.30
C GLU A 83 5.01 -7.89 -3.38
N ALA A 84 4.23 -6.83 -3.11
CA ALA A 84 3.32 -6.25 -4.10
C ALA A 84 4.04 -5.78 -5.37
N ILE A 85 5.24 -5.23 -5.22
CA ILE A 85 6.12 -4.86 -6.34
C ILE A 85 6.52 -6.09 -7.15
N ARG A 86 6.97 -7.15 -6.47
CA ARG A 86 7.42 -8.36 -7.14
C ARG A 86 6.29 -8.99 -7.94
N THR A 87 5.09 -9.03 -7.36
CA THR A 87 3.88 -9.52 -8.01
C THR A 87 3.51 -8.63 -9.21
N ALA A 88 3.51 -7.30 -9.03
CA ALA A 88 3.26 -6.35 -10.13
C ALA A 88 4.24 -6.51 -11.30
N ARG A 89 5.53 -6.80 -11.04
CA ARG A 89 6.51 -7.05 -12.11
C ARG A 89 6.27 -8.36 -12.83
N ARG A 90 5.86 -9.41 -12.11
CA ARG A 90 5.56 -10.73 -12.70
C ARG A 90 4.42 -10.63 -13.71
N PHE A 91 3.36 -9.90 -13.38
CA PHE A 91 2.19 -9.74 -14.25
C PHE A 91 2.29 -8.53 -15.20
N GLY A 92 3.01 -7.48 -14.82
CA GLY A 92 3.31 -6.32 -15.67
C GLY A 92 4.29 -6.62 -16.81
N ALA A 93 5.11 -7.68 -16.69
CA ALA A 93 5.86 -8.21 -17.82
C ALA A 93 4.96 -8.82 -18.91
N GLU A 94 3.71 -9.19 -18.57
CA GLU A 94 2.71 -9.73 -19.50
C GLU A 94 1.70 -8.67 -19.97
N SER A 95 1.53 -7.56 -19.25
CA SER A 95 0.51 -6.54 -19.54
C SER A 95 1.13 -5.21 -19.96
N CYS A 96 1.43 -5.10 -21.25
CA CYS A 96 1.72 -3.83 -21.90
C CYS A 96 0.38 -3.17 -22.29
N CYS A 97 0.17 -1.93 -21.80
CA CYS A 97 -0.91 -1.01 -22.17
C CYS A 97 -2.35 -1.37 -21.72
N SER A 98 -2.88 -0.56 -20.80
CA SER A 98 -4.25 -0.05 -20.91
C SER A 98 -4.42 1.17 -20.00
N GLU A 99 -4.42 2.36 -20.60
CA GLU A 99 -4.97 3.57 -19.99
C GLU A 99 -6.49 3.50 -20.10
N VAL A 100 -7.18 3.40 -18.97
CA VAL A 100 -8.63 3.68 -18.92
C VAL A 100 -8.88 4.69 -17.82
N ASP A 101 -9.20 5.90 -18.28
CA ASP A 101 -9.75 7.00 -17.49
C ASP A 101 -11.13 6.56 -16.94
N SER A 102 -11.33 6.71 -15.64
CA SER A 102 -12.64 6.52 -15.03
C SER A 102 -12.84 7.66 -14.04
N ARG A 103 -13.47 8.71 -14.56
CA ARG A 103 -14.04 9.82 -13.81
C ARG A 103 -15.25 9.30 -13.03
N GLU A 104 -15.28 9.58 -11.73
CA GLU A 104 -16.52 9.65 -10.97
C GLU A 104 -16.60 11.03 -10.31
N GLU A 105 -17.71 11.72 -10.58
CA GLU A 105 -18.09 12.97 -9.92
C GLU A 105 -18.67 12.66 -8.55
N THR A 106 -18.10 13.24 -7.49
CA THR A 106 -18.70 13.19 -6.15
C THR A 106 -18.90 14.61 -5.63
N ASN A 107 -20.16 14.92 -5.32
CA ASN A 107 -20.71 16.20 -4.85
C ASN A 107 -20.03 16.70 -3.53
N PRO A 108 -19.91 18.02 -3.29
CA PRO A 108 -18.93 18.62 -2.41
C PRO A 108 -19.54 19.24 -1.14
N LEU A 109 -19.76 18.44 -0.10
CA LEU A 109 -20.04 18.98 1.23
C LEU A 109 -19.10 18.30 2.21
N ASP A 110 -18.34 19.15 2.91
CA ASP A 110 -17.40 18.87 4.01
C ASP A 110 -15.99 18.40 3.59
N ALA A 111 -14.99 19.07 4.17
CA ALA A 111 -13.54 18.91 4.07
C ALA A 111 -13.01 17.97 2.96
N VAL A 112 -12.29 18.53 1.98
CA VAL A 112 -11.56 17.74 0.97
C VAL A 112 -10.70 16.67 1.67
N HIS A 113 -11.12 15.39 1.59
CA HIS A 113 -10.37 14.30 2.19
C HIS A 113 -9.24 13.88 1.25
N ILE A 114 -8.14 13.35 1.82
CA ILE A 114 -7.00 12.87 1.03
C ILE A 114 -7.40 11.78 0.03
N SER A 115 -8.41 10.97 0.36
CA SER A 115 -9.00 9.97 -0.53
C SER A 115 -9.58 10.60 -1.79
N ASP A 116 -10.28 11.72 -1.67
CA ASP A 116 -11.01 12.36 -2.76
C ASP A 116 -10.02 13.02 -3.72
N VAL A 117 -8.99 13.67 -3.17
CA VAL A 117 -7.90 14.25 -3.97
C VAL A 117 -7.13 13.17 -4.69
N MET A 118 -6.78 12.07 -4.01
CA MET A 118 -6.12 10.93 -4.66
C MET A 118 -7.01 10.32 -5.76
N GLY A 119 -8.33 10.24 -5.54
CA GLY A 119 -9.30 9.78 -6.53
C GLY A 119 -9.27 10.59 -7.84
N ARG A 120 -9.08 11.92 -7.75
CA ARG A 120 -9.00 12.85 -8.91
C ARG A 120 -7.67 12.78 -9.67
N LEU A 121 -6.65 12.11 -9.15
CA LEU A 121 -5.36 11.98 -9.81
C LEU A 121 -5.34 10.79 -10.77
N SER A 122 -4.61 10.93 -11.87
CA SER A 122 -4.32 9.80 -12.75
C SER A 122 -3.61 8.68 -11.98
N GLN A 123 -3.82 7.44 -12.41
CA GLN A 123 -3.20 6.28 -11.78
C GLN A 123 -1.68 6.43 -11.63
N ALA A 124 -1.01 6.87 -12.69
CA ALA A 124 0.43 7.10 -12.71
C ALA A 124 0.88 8.09 -11.62
N HIS A 125 0.10 9.14 -11.33
CA HIS A 125 0.38 10.09 -10.26
C HIS A 125 0.09 9.51 -8.87
N ARG A 126 -1.02 8.77 -8.71
CA ARG A 126 -1.32 8.07 -7.45
C ARG A 126 -0.18 7.12 -7.07
N GLN A 127 0.28 6.31 -8.02
CA GLN A 127 1.34 5.32 -7.77
C GLN A 127 2.62 5.96 -7.22
N VAL A 128 3.16 7.00 -7.88
CA VAL A 128 4.40 7.64 -7.40
C VAL A 128 4.21 8.35 -6.05
N LEU A 129 3.04 8.94 -5.78
CA LEU A 129 2.77 9.55 -4.48
C LEU A 129 2.64 8.51 -3.37
N THR A 130 1.93 7.41 -3.64
CA THR A 130 1.76 6.29 -2.73
C THR A 130 3.09 5.62 -2.43
N LEU A 131 3.92 5.32 -3.44
CA LEU A 131 5.24 4.75 -3.25
C LEU A 131 6.18 5.73 -2.53
N ARG A 132 6.04 7.05 -2.73
CA ARG A 132 6.82 8.02 -1.96
C ARG A 132 6.33 8.13 -0.51
N ALA A 133 5.03 8.08 -0.26
CA ALA A 133 4.45 7.99 1.08
C ALA A 133 4.83 6.66 1.76
N TYR A 134 5.05 5.62 0.95
CA TYR A 134 5.88 4.41 1.04
C TYR A 134 7.28 4.54 1.66
N GLY A 135 7.87 5.73 1.59
CA GLY A 135 9.27 5.96 1.94
C GLY A 135 10.26 5.47 0.87
N LEU A 136 9.79 5.03 -0.30
CA LEU A 136 10.69 4.58 -1.36
C LEU A 136 11.46 5.78 -1.94
N ASN A 137 12.72 5.52 -2.27
CA ASN A 137 13.54 6.44 -3.05
C ASN A 137 13.22 6.34 -4.55
N GLU A 138 13.79 7.24 -5.34
CA GLU A 138 13.42 7.40 -6.75
C GLU A 138 13.91 6.23 -7.60
N GLU A 139 15.01 5.62 -7.19
CA GLU A 139 15.62 4.44 -7.78
C GLU A 139 14.74 3.20 -7.54
N GLU A 140 14.33 2.96 -6.29
CA GLU A 140 13.40 1.91 -5.93
C GLU A 140 12.08 2.07 -6.69
N MET A 141 11.51 3.28 -6.70
CA MET A 141 10.29 3.58 -7.47
C MET A 141 10.44 3.33 -8.98
N ALA A 142 11.61 3.61 -9.55
CA ALA A 142 11.91 3.38 -10.96
C ALA A 142 11.92 1.90 -11.30
N GLU A 143 12.59 1.09 -10.48
CA GLU A 143 12.56 -0.35 -10.65
C GLU A 143 11.13 -0.89 -10.47
N VAL A 144 10.38 -0.40 -9.48
CA VAL A 144 9.00 -0.82 -9.20
C VAL A 144 8.09 -0.61 -10.39
N LEU A 145 8.12 0.60 -10.94
CA LEU A 145 7.21 1.00 -12.01
C LEU A 145 7.72 0.56 -13.39
N ALA A 146 8.90 -0.08 -13.47
CA ALA A 146 9.61 -0.37 -14.71
C ALA A 146 9.78 0.89 -15.58
N LEU A 147 10.18 2.00 -14.96
CA LEU A 147 10.37 3.30 -15.61
C LEU A 147 11.79 3.82 -15.40
N PRO A 148 12.32 4.66 -16.30
CA PRO A 148 13.55 5.41 -16.02
C PRO A 148 13.40 6.27 -14.76
N VAL A 149 14.47 6.39 -13.95
CA VAL A 149 14.50 7.25 -12.74
C VAL A 149 14.11 8.70 -13.07
N GLY A 150 14.53 9.22 -14.24
CA GLY A 150 14.12 10.54 -14.71
C GLY A 150 12.60 10.67 -14.94
N THR A 151 11.95 9.61 -15.42
CA THR A 151 10.49 9.55 -15.58
C THR A 151 9.81 9.52 -14.22
N VAL A 152 10.34 8.79 -13.24
CA VAL A 152 9.82 8.80 -11.86
C VAL A 152 9.94 10.17 -11.23
N ARG A 153 11.12 10.83 -11.33
CA ARG A 153 11.33 12.20 -10.82
C ARG A 153 10.33 13.19 -11.40
N SER A 154 10.21 13.21 -12.73
CA SER A 154 9.30 14.12 -13.43
C SER A 154 7.83 13.82 -13.13
N ARG A 155 7.45 12.54 -13.04
CA ARG A 155 6.10 12.10 -12.69
C ARG A 155 5.76 12.43 -11.24
N LEU A 156 6.67 12.21 -10.29
CA LEU A 156 6.49 12.56 -8.87
C LEU A 156 6.35 14.07 -8.68
N PHE A 157 7.17 14.86 -9.37
CA PHE A 157 7.06 16.31 -9.37
C PHE A 157 5.66 16.76 -9.86
N ARG A 158 5.22 16.25 -11.01
CA ARG A 158 3.89 16.55 -11.58
C ARG A 158 2.76 16.07 -10.68
N ALA A 159 2.90 14.89 -10.07
CA ALA A 159 1.91 14.32 -9.17
C ALA A 159 1.72 15.19 -7.91
N ARG A 160 2.82 15.65 -7.29
CA ARG A 160 2.77 16.58 -6.14
C ARG A 160 2.05 17.87 -6.49
N ARG A 161 2.35 18.45 -7.67
CA ARG A 161 1.72 19.69 -8.12
C ARG A 161 0.21 19.50 -8.34
N ARG A 162 -0.17 18.40 -9.01
CA ARG A 162 -1.59 18.06 -9.24
C ARG A 162 -2.34 17.78 -7.95
N PHE A 163 -1.70 17.09 -7.00
CA PHE A 163 -2.27 16.89 -5.68
C PHE A 163 -2.51 18.23 -4.98
N GLN A 164 -1.54 19.15 -5.02
CA GLN A 164 -1.67 20.47 -4.42
C GLN A 164 -2.78 21.31 -5.09
N GLU A 165 -2.85 21.32 -6.42
CA GLU A 165 -3.90 21.98 -7.21
C GLU A 165 -5.30 21.43 -6.85
N ALA A 166 -5.43 20.12 -6.67
CA ALA A 166 -6.70 19.47 -6.32
C ALA A 166 -7.04 19.51 -4.82
N TRP A 167 -6.05 19.76 -3.96
CA TRP A 167 -6.20 19.90 -2.51
C TRP A 167 -6.62 21.31 -2.10
N GLN A 168 -6.13 22.34 -2.80
CA GLN A 168 -6.61 23.70 -2.57
C GLN A 168 -8.12 23.73 -2.84
N PRO A 169 -8.96 23.99 -1.82
CA PRO A 169 -10.35 24.31 -2.10
C PRO A 169 -10.30 25.54 -3.01
N SER A 170 -11.12 25.55 -4.06
CA SER A 170 -11.31 26.74 -4.89
C SER A 170 -11.42 27.93 -3.94
N ALA A 171 -10.43 28.83 -3.99
CA ALA A 171 -10.48 30.06 -3.22
C ALA A 171 -11.80 30.74 -3.56
N ALA A 172 -12.58 31.03 -2.53
CA ALA A 172 -13.80 31.82 -2.62
C ALA A 172 -13.50 33.19 -3.26
#